data_AF-A0A1G3LUE3-F1
#
_entry.id   AF-A0A1G3LUE3-F1
#
_cell.length_a   1.000
_cell.length_b   1.000
_cell.length_c   1.000
_cell.angle_alpha   90.00
_cell.angle_beta   90.00
_cell.angle_gamma   90.00
#
_symmetry.space_group_name_H-M   'P 1'
#
loop_
_entity.id
_entity.type
_entity.pdbx_description
1 polymer ?
#
loop_
_entity_poly.entity_id
_entity_poly.type
_entity_poly.pdbx_seq_one_letter_code
_entity_poly.pdbx_strand_id
1 'polypeptide(L)'
;MPHRTGANGRVQSSLPLNYNGNLIEDFWFSFKDGLVADYGARSGVATLKELLDLDEGAKRLGEVALVPHDSPISNLGILFYNTLFDENASCHFALGKAYPTCIAGGSDMTKEQLLAAGANDSLVHVDFMVGSADLSITGIKVDGTEVQVFKKGNFSM
;
A
#
# COMPACT_ATOMS: atom_id res chain seq x y z
N MET A 1 6.83 -6.49 -4.81
CA MET A 1 6.37 -6.26 -3.43
C MET A 1 7.41 -5.42 -2.66
N PRO A 2 7.01 -4.64 -1.65
CA PRO A 2 7.92 -3.90 -0.79
C PRO A 2 8.71 -4.83 0.15
N HIS A 3 9.91 -4.42 0.55
CA HIS A 3 10.63 -5.07 1.66
C HIS A 3 9.99 -4.66 2.99
N ARG A 4 9.66 -5.61 3.87
CA ARG A 4 8.87 -5.36 5.10
C ARG A 4 9.47 -4.35 6.10
N THR A 5 10.76 -4.06 5.98
CA THR A 5 11.51 -3.09 6.80
C THR A 5 11.90 -1.81 6.05
N GLY A 6 11.50 -1.69 4.77
CA GLY A 6 11.98 -0.62 3.88
C GLY A 6 11.15 0.66 3.87
N ALA A 7 9.97 0.68 4.52
CA ALA A 7 9.07 1.84 4.48
C ALA A 7 9.48 2.90 5.51
N ASN A 8 9.64 4.14 5.05
CA ASN A 8 9.93 5.32 5.87
C ASN A 8 9.23 6.54 5.29
N GLY A 9 8.73 7.43 6.16
CA GLY A 9 8.06 8.66 5.76
C GLY A 9 6.56 8.66 6.09
N ARG A 10 5.78 9.51 5.43
CA ARG A 10 4.34 9.64 5.69
C ARG A 10 3.56 9.52 4.39
N VAL A 11 2.41 8.86 4.46
CA VAL A 11 1.49 8.69 3.34
C VAL A 11 0.08 9.05 3.76
N GLN A 12 -0.63 9.76 2.89
CA GLN A 12 -2.03 10.14 3.05
C GLN A 12 -2.86 9.30 2.09
N SER A 13 -3.97 8.73 2.56
CA SER A 13 -4.91 8.03 1.69
C SER A 13 -5.62 9.03 0.78
N SER A 14 -5.76 8.69 -0.50
CA SER A 14 -6.49 9.51 -1.47
C SER A 14 -7.97 9.15 -1.55
N LEU A 15 -8.36 7.95 -1.09
CA LEU A 15 -9.75 7.49 -1.04
C LEU A 15 -10.11 6.93 0.36
N PRO A 16 -11.40 6.89 0.73
CA PRO A 16 -11.85 6.20 1.93
C PRO A 16 -11.55 4.70 1.87
N LEU A 17 -11.43 4.07 3.04
CA LEU A 17 -11.29 2.62 3.19
C LEU A 17 -12.56 2.07 3.85
N ASN A 18 -13.18 1.06 3.22
CA ASN A 18 -14.23 0.27 3.85
C ASN A 18 -13.61 -1.00 4.44
N TYR A 19 -13.51 -1.07 5.77
CA TYR A 19 -12.96 -2.21 6.48
C TYR A 19 -14.01 -2.82 7.42
N ASN A 20 -14.36 -4.09 7.19
CA ASN A 20 -15.40 -4.80 7.95
C ASN A 20 -16.73 -4.02 8.06
N GLY A 21 -17.13 -3.32 6.99
CA GLY A 21 -18.36 -2.54 6.95
C GLY A 21 -18.28 -1.17 7.64
N ASN A 22 -17.12 -0.79 8.15
CA ASN A 22 -16.87 0.52 8.75
C ASN A 22 -16.05 1.39 7.78
N LEU A 23 -16.51 2.62 7.57
CA LEU A 23 -15.82 3.57 6.71
C LEU A 23 -14.75 4.33 7.50
N ILE A 24 -13.55 4.39 6.94
CA ILE A 24 -12.41 5.17 7.44
C ILE A 24 -12.12 6.25 6.40
N GLU A 25 -12.13 7.51 6.81
CA GLU A 25 -11.96 8.65 5.90
C GLU A 25 -10.82 9.56 6.34
N ASP A 26 -10.19 10.20 5.34
CA ASP A 26 -9.10 11.17 5.50
C ASP A 26 -8.01 10.66 6.46
N PHE A 27 -7.52 9.44 6.21
CA PHE A 27 -6.54 8.77 7.06
C PHE A 27 -5.14 8.78 6.48
N TRP A 28 -4.15 8.64 7.37
CA TRP A 28 -2.73 8.65 7.02
C TRP A 28 -1.94 7.72 7.93
N PHE A 29 -0.76 7.34 7.46
CA PHE A 29 0.22 6.55 8.20
C PHE A 29 1.59 7.22 8.14
N SER A 30 2.32 7.20 9.25
CA SER A 30 3.75 7.50 9.30
C SER A 30 4.50 6.19 9.53
N PHE A 31 5.45 5.89 8.64
CA PHE A 31 6.30 4.72 8.69
C PHE A 31 7.70 5.05 9.19
N LYS A 32 8.25 4.15 10.01
CA LYS A 32 9.65 4.14 10.43
C LYS A 32 10.16 2.69 10.47
N ASP A 33 11.27 2.41 9.80
CA ASP A 33 11.90 1.08 9.76
C ASP A 33 10.90 -0.03 9.32
N GLY A 34 10.01 0.34 8.39
CA GLY A 34 8.96 -0.52 7.84
C GLY A 34 7.71 -0.69 8.70
N LEU A 35 7.63 -0.07 9.88
CA LEU A 35 6.48 -0.13 10.78
C LEU A 35 5.65 1.14 10.72
N VAL A 36 4.32 1.01 10.78
CA VAL A 36 3.43 2.12 11.12
C VAL A 36 3.76 2.59 12.54
N ALA A 37 4.44 3.73 12.63
CA ALA A 37 4.87 4.36 13.87
C ALA A 37 3.83 5.33 14.43
N ASP A 38 3.00 5.91 13.55
CA ASP A 38 1.90 6.80 13.92
C ASP A 38 0.82 6.78 12.84
N TYR A 39 -0.41 7.10 13.21
CA TYR A 39 -1.55 7.10 12.30
C TYR A 39 -2.66 8.02 12.80
N GLY A 40 -3.51 8.44 11.87
CA GLY A 40 -4.69 9.23 12.19
C GLY A 40 -5.73 9.15 11.10
N ALA A 41 -6.96 9.51 11.44
CA ALA A 41 -8.09 9.58 10.52
C ALA A 41 -9.06 10.65 10.99
N ARG A 42 -9.81 11.27 10.06
CA ARG A 42 -10.92 12.17 10.43
C ARG A 42 -12.08 11.39 11.03
N SER A 43 -12.38 10.22 10.47
CA SER A 43 -13.40 9.28 10.94
C SER A 43 -12.88 7.83 10.82
N GLY A 44 -13.37 6.93 11.67
CA GLY A 44 -12.97 5.51 11.64
C GLY A 44 -11.62 5.18 12.29
N VAL A 45 -11.04 6.08 13.09
CA VAL A 45 -9.72 5.85 13.74
C VAL A 45 -9.68 4.62 14.66
N ALA A 46 -10.80 4.29 15.33
CA ALA A 46 -10.90 3.10 16.17
C ALA A 46 -10.79 1.82 15.34
N THR A 47 -11.47 1.77 14.19
CA THR A 47 -11.38 0.67 13.22
C THR A 47 -9.97 0.54 12.66
N LEU A 48 -9.30 1.66 12.36
CA LEU A 48 -7.91 1.66 11.90
C LEU A 48 -6.96 1.09 12.97
N LYS A 49 -7.19 1.43 14.24
CA LYS A 49 -6.45 0.84 15.36
C LYS A 49 -6.68 -0.66 15.47
N GLU A 50 -7.93 -1.13 15.35
CA GLU A 50 -8.27 -2.56 15.38
C GLU A 50 -7.57 -3.34 14.25
N LEU A 51 -7.54 -2.78 13.04
CA LEU A 51 -6.79 -3.33 11.91
C LEU A 51 -5.30 -3.48 12.26
N LEU A 52 -4.67 -2.40 12.73
CA LEU A 52 -3.24 -2.38 13.02
C LEU A 52 -2.85 -3.27 14.20
N ASP A 53 -3.74 -3.53 15.15
CA ASP A 53 -3.48 -4.35 16.33
C ASP A 53 -3.82 -5.85 16.13
N LEU A 54 -4.26 -6.25 14.93
CA LEU A 54 -4.63 -7.64 14.66
C LEU A 54 -3.46 -8.61 14.82
N ASP A 55 -2.29 -8.26 14.28
CA ASP A 55 -1.04 -8.99 14.43
C ASP A 55 0.18 -8.09 14.14
N GLU A 56 1.39 -8.61 14.36
CA GLU A 56 2.63 -7.85 14.14
C GLU A 56 2.80 -7.37 12.68
N GLY A 57 2.37 -8.20 11.72
CA GLY A 57 2.48 -7.93 10.31
C GLY A 57 1.50 -6.89 9.81
N ALA A 58 0.37 -6.67 10.50
CA ALA A 58 -0.63 -5.68 10.11
C ALA A 58 -0.10 -4.24 10.12
N LYS A 59 1.02 -3.97 10.82
CA LYS A 59 1.70 -2.66 10.84
C LYS A 59 2.78 -2.50 9.77
N ARG A 60 2.88 -3.43 8.82
CA ARG A 60 3.91 -3.43 7.76
C ARG A 60 3.25 -3.57 6.39
N LEU A 61 3.94 -3.07 5.37
CA LEU A 61 3.45 -3.17 3.99
C LEU A 61 3.74 -4.55 3.40
N GLY A 62 2.75 -5.11 2.70
CA GLY A 62 2.84 -6.36 1.94
C GLY A 62 2.82 -6.13 0.42
N GLU A 63 2.30 -5.00 -0.03
CA GLU A 63 2.10 -4.68 -1.44
C GLU A 63 2.42 -3.22 -1.78
N VAL A 64 2.84 -3.01 -3.03
CA VAL A 64 2.87 -1.73 -3.73
C VAL A 64 2.38 -1.98 -5.15
N ALA A 65 1.38 -1.22 -5.57
CA ALA A 65 0.80 -1.32 -6.90
C ALA A 65 0.77 0.05 -7.59
N LEU A 66 1.10 0.06 -8.87
CA LEU A 66 1.17 1.26 -9.69
C LEU A 66 0.03 1.25 -10.70
N VAL A 67 -0.85 2.24 -10.60
CA VAL A 67 -1.97 2.44 -11.52
C VAL A 67 -1.95 3.89 -12.00
N PRO A 68 -1.89 4.14 -13.32
CA PRO A 68 -1.90 5.50 -13.84
C PRO A 68 -3.23 6.18 -13.51
N HIS A 69 -3.15 7.44 -13.11
CA HIS A 69 -4.32 8.26 -12.81
C HIS A 69 -5.18 8.48 -14.06
N ASP A 70 -4.58 8.60 -15.24
CA ASP A 70 -5.32 8.56 -16.50
C ASP A 70 -5.58 7.09 -16.90
N SER A 71 -6.64 6.52 -16.33
CA SER A 71 -7.07 5.15 -16.61
C SER A 71 -8.61 5.05 -16.66
N PRO A 72 -9.17 4.05 -17.37
CA PRO A 72 -10.62 3.99 -17.60
C PRO A 72 -11.48 4.03 -16.33
N ILE A 73 -11.04 3.38 -15.25
CA ILE A 73 -11.78 3.35 -13.98
C ILE A 73 -11.59 4.67 -13.21
N SER A 74 -10.36 5.16 -13.11
CA SER A 74 -10.06 6.44 -12.43
C SER A 74 -10.82 7.61 -13.05
N ASN A 75 -10.90 7.63 -14.40
CA ASN A 75 -11.58 8.67 -15.16
C ASN A 75 -13.10 8.70 -14.97
N LEU A 76 -13.72 7.66 -14.38
CA LEU A 76 -15.13 7.70 -14.02
C LEU A 76 -15.39 8.62 -12.82
N GLY A 77 -14.39 8.86 -11.97
CA GLY A 77 -14.53 9.69 -10.76
C GLY A 77 -15.52 9.12 -9.74
N ILE A 78 -15.81 7.82 -9.81
CA ILE A 78 -16.76 7.11 -8.94
C ILE A 78 -15.97 6.40 -7.85
N LEU A 79 -16.35 6.61 -6.58
CA LEU A 79 -15.99 5.72 -5.48
C LEU A 79 -16.92 4.51 -5.49
N PHE A 80 -16.37 3.33 -5.74
CA PHE A 80 -17.18 2.11 -5.84
C PHE A 80 -17.43 1.47 -4.48
N TYR A 81 -16.72 1.90 -3.43
CA TYR A 81 -16.74 1.30 -2.09
C TYR A 81 -16.50 -0.22 -2.15
N ASN A 82 -15.69 -0.63 -3.11
CA ASN A 82 -15.38 -2.01 -3.40
C ASN A 82 -13.90 -2.08 -3.78
N THR A 83 -13.13 -2.82 -2.98
CA THR A 83 -11.68 -2.93 -3.10
C THR A 83 -11.24 -3.25 -4.53
N LEU A 84 -11.88 -4.21 -5.21
CA LEU A 84 -11.50 -4.62 -6.57
C LEU A 84 -11.60 -3.48 -7.59
N PHE A 85 -12.60 -2.60 -7.47
CA PHE A 85 -12.75 -1.47 -8.39
C PHE A 85 -11.84 -0.31 -8.01
N ASP A 86 -11.79 0.02 -6.71
CA ASP A 86 -11.05 1.18 -6.22
C ASP A 86 -9.51 0.96 -6.30
N GLU A 87 -9.02 -0.27 -6.12
CA GLU A 87 -7.59 -0.63 -6.27
C GLU A 87 -7.10 -0.47 -7.72
N ASN A 88 -7.98 -0.69 -8.70
CA ASN A 88 -7.70 -0.54 -10.13
C ASN A 88 -7.93 0.89 -10.63
N ALA A 89 -8.33 1.81 -9.76
CA ALA A 89 -8.53 3.23 -10.05
C ALA A 89 -7.37 4.11 -9.57
N SER A 90 -6.46 3.58 -8.74
CA SER A 90 -5.47 4.37 -8.01
C SER A 90 -4.28 3.51 -7.59
N CYS A 91 -3.06 4.07 -7.63
CA CYS A 91 -1.91 3.45 -6.95
C CYS A 91 -2.30 3.14 -5.50
N HIS A 92 -1.87 2.00 -4.97
CA HIS A 92 -2.19 1.59 -3.61
C HIS A 92 -1.03 0.87 -2.96
N PHE A 93 -1.10 0.78 -1.64
CA PHE A 93 -0.31 -0.14 -0.84
C PHE A 93 -1.25 -1.05 -0.07
N ALA A 94 -0.77 -2.25 0.30
CA ALA A 94 -1.47 -3.10 1.25
C ALA A 94 -0.73 -3.15 2.58
N LEU A 95 -1.46 -2.99 3.68
CA LEU A 95 -1.00 -3.41 5.01
C LEU A 95 -1.19 -4.92 5.16
N GLY A 96 -0.22 -5.59 5.79
CA GLY A 96 -0.27 -7.01 6.07
C GLY A 96 0.46 -7.87 5.02
N LYS A 97 -0.10 -9.04 4.74
CA LYS A 97 0.56 -10.17 4.09
C LYS A 97 0.98 -9.85 2.67
N ALA A 98 2.21 -10.21 2.31
CA ALA A 98 2.69 -10.14 0.94
C ALA A 98 2.33 -11.41 0.16
N TYR A 99 2.16 -11.28 -1.16
CA TYR A 99 1.98 -12.42 -2.05
C TYR A 99 3.33 -13.11 -2.36
N PRO A 100 3.50 -14.41 -2.06
CA PRO A 100 4.75 -15.13 -2.32
C PRO A 100 5.19 -15.10 -3.78
N THR A 101 4.23 -15.06 -4.71
CA THR A 101 4.44 -14.97 -6.16
C THR A 101 5.14 -13.69 -6.61
N CYS A 102 5.21 -12.66 -5.75
CA CYS A 102 5.96 -11.43 -6.01
C CYS A 102 7.48 -11.56 -5.76
N ILE A 103 7.96 -12.73 -5.30
CA ILE A 103 9.37 -13.07 -5.20
C ILE A 103 9.68 -14.20 -6.19
N ALA A 104 10.81 -14.10 -6.90
CA ALA A 104 11.27 -15.18 -7.76
C ALA A 104 11.46 -16.48 -6.95
N GLY A 105 10.72 -17.54 -7.31
CA GLY A 105 10.70 -18.81 -6.57
C GLY A 105 9.93 -18.77 -5.24
N GLY A 106 9.23 -17.68 -4.93
CA GLY A 106 8.57 -17.51 -3.63
C GLY A 106 7.42 -18.49 -3.37
N SER A 107 6.79 -19.05 -4.40
CA SER A 107 5.76 -20.09 -4.26
C SER A 107 6.29 -21.38 -3.62
N ASP A 108 7.59 -21.66 -3.76
CA ASP A 108 8.24 -22.86 -3.22
C ASP A 108 8.91 -22.59 -1.86
N MET A 109 8.88 -21.34 -1.39
CA MET A 109 9.51 -20.93 -0.14
C MET A 109 8.62 -21.22 1.08
N THR A 110 9.24 -21.62 2.19
CA THR A 110 8.57 -21.64 3.50
C THR A 110 8.30 -20.21 3.99
N LYS A 111 7.46 -20.07 5.02
CA LYS A 111 7.20 -18.77 5.66
C LYS A 111 8.49 -18.10 6.17
N GLU A 112 9.40 -18.87 6.75
CA GLU A 112 10.68 -18.36 7.26
C GLU A 112 11.59 -17.86 6.13
N GLN A 113 11.60 -18.58 4.99
CA GLN A 113 12.34 -18.18 3.80
C GLN A 113 11.76 -16.90 3.19
N LEU A 114 10.44 -16.79 3.11
CA LEU A 114 9.75 -15.57 2.66
C LEU A 114 10.07 -14.37 3.56
N LEU A 115 9.99 -14.55 4.88
CA LEU A 115 10.34 -13.52 5.86
C LEU A 115 11.81 -13.08 5.72
N ALA A 116 12.73 -14.03 5.51
CA ALA A 116 14.14 -13.74 5.29
C ALA A 116 14.40 -13.03 3.95
N ALA A 117 13.59 -13.31 2.93
CA ALA A 117 13.59 -12.61 1.64
C ALA A 117 12.91 -11.22 1.69
N GLY A 118 12.42 -10.81 2.87
CA GLY A 118 11.82 -9.50 3.10
C GLY A 118 10.32 -9.42 2.88
N ALA A 119 9.64 -10.55 2.63
CA ALA A 119 8.18 -10.61 2.58
C ALA A 119 7.57 -10.32 3.96
N ASN A 120 6.43 -9.65 3.96
CA ASN A 120 5.64 -9.51 5.18
C ASN A 120 4.65 -10.68 5.33
N ASP A 121 4.43 -11.13 6.57
CA ASP A 121 3.43 -12.15 6.88
C ASP A 121 2.46 -11.61 7.92
N SER A 122 1.17 -11.86 7.72
CA SER A 122 0.07 -11.32 8.53
C SER A 122 -1.21 -12.14 8.28
N LEU A 123 -2.21 -11.98 9.15
CA LEU A 123 -3.56 -12.53 8.96
C LEU A 123 -4.40 -11.70 7.99
N VAL A 124 -4.01 -10.45 7.74
CA VAL A 124 -4.72 -9.52 6.86
C VAL A 124 -3.92 -9.19 5.63
N HIS A 125 -4.65 -8.71 4.62
CA HIS A 125 -4.13 -8.00 3.47
C HIS A 125 -5.18 -6.91 3.18
N VAL A 126 -4.83 -5.65 3.41
CA VAL A 126 -5.78 -4.52 3.31
C VAL A 126 -5.19 -3.41 2.47
N ASP A 127 -5.76 -3.24 1.28
CA ASP A 127 -5.40 -2.20 0.33
C ASP A 127 -5.93 -0.84 0.76
N PHE A 128 -5.09 0.19 0.58
CA PHE A 128 -5.49 1.58 0.69
C PHE A 128 -4.86 2.40 -0.42
N MET A 129 -5.67 3.29 -0.99
CA MET A 129 -5.34 4.02 -2.22
C MET A 129 -4.60 5.31 -1.90
N VAL A 130 -3.58 5.61 -2.69
CA VAL A 130 -2.67 6.76 -2.51
C VAL A 130 -2.42 7.52 -3.82
N GLY A 131 -2.86 6.98 -4.95
CA GLY A 131 -2.76 7.61 -6.27
C GLY A 131 -3.55 8.92 -6.35
N SER A 132 -2.97 9.88 -7.06
CA SER A 132 -3.54 11.20 -7.31
C SER A 132 -2.96 11.81 -8.60
N ALA A 133 -3.61 12.85 -9.13
CA ALA A 133 -3.16 13.56 -10.34
C ALA A 133 -1.79 14.26 -10.17
N ASP A 134 -1.40 14.57 -8.94
CA ASP A 134 -0.13 15.22 -8.60
C ASP A 134 0.94 14.24 -8.12
N LEU A 135 0.64 12.92 -8.06
CA LEU A 135 1.58 11.91 -7.62
C LEU A 135 2.84 11.89 -8.51
N SER A 136 3.99 11.80 -7.86
CA SER A 136 5.30 11.60 -8.48
C SER A 136 5.97 10.42 -7.80
N ILE A 137 6.54 9.51 -8.60
CA ILE A 137 7.26 8.33 -8.10
C ILE A 137 8.62 8.28 -8.76
N THR A 138 9.66 8.21 -7.93
CA THR A 138 11.04 8.00 -8.36
C THR A 138 11.49 6.61 -7.90
N GLY A 139 11.93 5.79 -8.84
CA GLY A 139 12.60 4.52 -8.57
C GLY A 139 14.07 4.75 -8.28
N ILE A 140 14.61 4.06 -7.28
CA ILE A 140 16.01 4.15 -6.88
C ILE A 140 16.70 2.82 -7.22
N LYS A 141 17.73 2.86 -8.07
CA LYS A 141 18.54 1.69 -8.40
C LYS A 141 19.51 1.36 -7.26
N VAL A 142 20.10 0.16 -7.31
CA VAL A 142 21.10 -0.31 -6.33
C VAL A 142 22.32 0.62 -6.23
N ASP A 143 22.72 1.25 -7.34
CA ASP A 143 23.83 2.21 -7.40
C ASP A 143 23.45 3.63 -6.93
N GLY A 144 22.21 3.83 -6.48
CA GLY A 144 21.66 5.12 -6.07
C GLY A 144 21.14 5.98 -7.22
N THR A 145 21.22 5.52 -8.47
CA THR A 145 20.66 6.26 -9.61
C THR A 145 19.15 6.37 -9.49
N GLU A 146 18.65 7.59 -9.63
CA GLU A 146 17.22 7.89 -9.65
C GLU A 146 16.63 7.76 -11.06
N VAL A 147 15.46 7.14 -11.17
CA VAL A 147 14.67 7.03 -12.41
C VAL A 147 13.27 7.53 -12.13
N GLN A 148 12.81 8.52 -12.89
CA GLN A 148 11.42 8.96 -12.81
C GLN A 148 10.51 7.83 -13.31
N VAL A 149 9.63 7.32 -12.45
CA VAL A 149 8.67 6.25 -12.78
C VAL A 149 7.30 6.85 -13.04
N PHE A 150 6.80 7.72 -12.17
CA PHE A 150 5.56 8.49 -12.39
C PHE A 150 5.82 9.99 -12.34
N LYS A 151 5.13 10.76 -13.18
CA LYS A 151 5.04 12.21 -13.11
C LYS A 151 3.59 12.64 -13.37
N LYS A 152 3.03 13.47 -12.49
CA LYS A 152 1.62 13.90 -12.56
C LYS A 152 0.66 12.72 -12.67
N GLY A 153 0.81 11.76 -11.75
CA GLY A 153 -0.07 10.59 -11.64
C GLY A 153 0.09 9.54 -12.73
N ASN A 154 1.00 9.69 -13.69
CA ASN A 154 1.13 8.79 -14.84
C ASN A 154 2.56 8.33 -15.07
N PHE A 155 2.75 7.19 -15.74
CA PHE A 155 4.08 6.69 -16.10
C PHE A 155 4.87 7.76 -16.87
N SER A 156 6.08 8.04 -16.41
CA SER A 156 7.02 8.89 -17.13
C SER A 156 7.61 8.07 -18.27
N MET A 157 7.33 8.49 -19.51
CA MET A 157 8.08 8.02 -20.68
C MET A 157 9.49 8.61 -20.70
#